data_AF-A0A7K3X561-F1
#
_entry.id   AF-A0A7K3X561-F1
#
_cell.length_a   1.000
_cell.length_b   1.000
_cell.length_c   1.000
_cell.angle_alpha   90.00
_cell.angle_beta   90.00
_cell.angle_gamma   90.00
#
_symmetry.space_group_name_H-M   'P 1'
#
loop_
_entity.id
_entity.type
_entity.pdbx_description
1 polymer ?
#
loop_
_entity_poly.entity_id
_entity_poly.type
_entity_poly.pdbx_seq_one_letter_code
_entity_poly.pdbx_strand_id
1 'polypeptide(L)'
;MSAAELDRAVELLVRQVGHWTQPRWSAQAEGGNVSRADLVHKLVQEIANLAADAAGEPRRDVPRLGSDLVLPDQLRVVAGDLVAAGAPETVLAEAAAQVAATRATL
;
A
#
# COMPACT_ATOMS: atom_id res chain seq x y z
N MET A 1 0.31 -8.03 -15.64
CA MET A 1 -0.05 -6.61 -15.42
C MET A 1 1.23 -5.82 -15.32
N SER A 2 1.24 -4.60 -15.86
CA SER A 2 2.44 -3.75 -15.98
C SER A 2 2.63 -2.83 -14.77
N ALA A 3 3.84 -2.27 -14.61
CA ALA A 3 4.13 -1.25 -13.60
C ALA A 3 3.17 -0.04 -13.67
N ALA A 4 2.67 0.30 -14.86
CA ALA A 4 1.71 1.38 -15.06
C ALA A 4 0.34 1.10 -14.41
N GLU A 5 -0.06 -0.18 -14.31
CA GLU A 5 -1.33 -0.55 -13.66
C GLU A 5 -1.22 -0.48 -12.14
N LEU A 6 -0.08 -0.88 -11.58
CA LEU A 6 0.23 -0.67 -10.17
C LEU A 6 0.27 0.82 -9.81
N ASP A 7 0.98 1.63 -10.61
CA ASP A 7 1.08 3.08 -10.41
C ASP A 7 -0.32 3.72 -10.43
N ARG A 8 -1.16 3.36 -11.39
CA ARG A 8 -2.55 3.84 -11.45
C ARG A 8 -3.38 3.42 -10.24
N ALA A 9 -3.24 2.18 -9.76
CA ALA A 9 -3.96 1.71 -8.58
C ALA A 9 -3.56 2.50 -7.33
N VAL A 10 -2.26 2.72 -7.14
CA VAL A 10 -1.71 3.53 -6.04
C VAL A 10 -2.20 4.97 -6.14
N GLU A 11 -2.14 5.60 -7.32
CA GLU A 11 -2.62 6.97 -7.53
C GLU A 11 -4.08 7.14 -7.13
N LEU A 12 -4.95 6.19 -7.52
CA LEU A 12 -6.37 6.22 -7.17
C LEU A 12 -6.59 6.11 -5.65
N LEU A 13 -5.86 5.24 -4.96
CA LEU A 13 -5.93 5.15 -3.50
C LEU A 13 -5.45 6.46 -2.87
N VAL A 14 -4.31 7.00 -3.29
CA VAL A 14 -3.80 8.23 -2.69
C VAL A 14 -4.73 9.42 -2.94
N ARG A 15 -5.33 9.54 -4.12
CA ARG A 15 -6.34 10.59 -4.38
C ARG A 15 -7.53 10.48 -3.43
N GLN A 16 -7.98 9.25 -3.10
CA GLN A 16 -9.08 9.01 -2.17
C GLN A 16 -8.75 9.39 -0.73
N VAL A 17 -7.52 9.16 -0.27
CA VAL A 17 -7.14 9.34 1.14
C VAL A 17 -6.28 10.57 1.43
N GLY A 18 -5.70 11.21 0.41
CA GLY A 18 -4.70 12.28 0.58
C GLY A 18 -5.23 13.56 1.22
N HIS A 19 -6.56 13.70 1.31
CA HIS A 19 -7.24 14.82 1.98
C HIS A 19 -7.81 14.42 3.36
N TRP A 20 -7.57 13.18 3.81
CA TRP A 20 -8.09 12.69 5.08
C TRP A 20 -7.36 13.30 6.26
N THR A 21 -8.11 13.54 7.34
CA THR A 21 -7.58 13.96 8.63
C THR A 21 -7.53 12.78 9.60
N GLN A 22 -6.83 12.94 10.74
CA GLN A 22 -6.64 11.88 11.73
C GLN A 22 -7.95 11.17 12.15
N PRO A 23 -9.09 11.86 12.41
CA PRO A 23 -10.34 11.17 12.76
C PRO A 23 -10.83 10.19 11.69
N ARG A 24 -10.61 10.52 10.41
CA ARG A 24 -11.03 9.66 9.30
C ARG A 24 -10.14 8.42 9.17
N TRP A 25 -8.85 8.58 9.44
CA TRP A 25 -7.87 7.49 9.52
C TRP A 25 -8.13 6.53 10.68
N SER A 26 -8.54 7.05 11.85
CA SER A 26 -8.86 6.23 13.02
C SER A 26 -10.21 5.49 12.92
N ALA A 27 -11.07 5.89 11.99
CA ALA A 27 -12.36 5.22 11.79
C ALA A 27 -12.18 3.79 11.26
N GLN A 28 -13.16 2.94 11.55
CA GLN A 28 -13.16 1.54 11.10
C GLN A 28 -13.25 1.45 9.57
N ALA A 29 -12.50 0.52 9.00
CA ALA A 29 -12.66 0.13 7.60
C ALA A 29 -13.96 -0.66 7.40
N GLU A 30 -14.54 -0.58 6.21
CA GLU A 30 -15.78 -1.27 5.89
C GLU A 30 -15.59 -2.80 5.94
N GLY A 31 -16.54 -3.50 6.56
CA GLY A 31 -16.53 -4.97 6.66
C GLY A 31 -15.45 -5.56 7.58
N GLY A 32 -14.71 -4.74 8.33
CA GLY A 32 -13.61 -5.18 9.20
C GLY A 32 -13.73 -4.69 10.65
N ASN A 33 -12.78 -5.12 11.48
CA ASN A 33 -12.65 -4.72 12.89
C ASN A 33 -11.39 -3.86 13.15
N VAL A 34 -10.69 -3.43 12.09
CA VAL A 34 -9.47 -2.61 12.16
C VAL A 34 -9.74 -1.18 11.70
N SER A 35 -8.86 -0.25 12.10
CA SER A 35 -8.91 1.11 11.57
C SER A 35 -8.48 1.14 10.10
N ARG A 36 -8.94 2.16 9.36
CA ARG A 36 -8.47 2.42 7.98
C ARG A 36 -6.95 2.57 7.92
N ALA A 37 -6.36 3.18 8.96
CA ALA A 37 -4.93 3.38 9.04
C ALA A 37 -4.15 2.06 9.23
N ASP A 38 -4.66 1.13 10.04
CA ASP A 38 -4.07 -0.20 10.18
C ASP A 38 -4.18 -1.00 8.88
N LEU A 39 -5.31 -0.87 8.18
CA LEU A 39 -5.50 -1.55 6.91
C LEU A 39 -4.52 -1.05 5.83
N VAL A 40 -4.34 0.26 5.71
CA VAL A 40 -3.37 0.82 4.73
C VAL A 40 -1.93 0.51 5.13
N HIS A 41 -1.58 0.53 6.41
CA HIS A 41 -0.23 0.13 6.83
C HIS A 41 0.04 -1.36 6.62
N LYS A 42 -0.95 -2.22 6.81
CA LYS A 42 -0.85 -3.62 6.39
C LYS A 42 -0.58 -3.73 4.89
N LEU A 43 -1.31 -2.98 4.05
CA LEU A 43 -1.04 -2.94 2.61
C LEU A 43 0.40 -2.48 2.32
N VAL A 44 0.88 -1.42 2.97
CA VAL A 44 2.27 -0.95 2.84
C VAL A 44 3.26 -2.07 3.19
N GLN A 45 3.03 -2.80 4.28
CA GLN A 45 3.88 -3.93 4.66
C GLN A 45 3.88 -5.05 3.62
N GLU A 46 2.71 -5.42 3.08
CA GLU A 46 2.64 -6.47 2.07
C GLU A 46 3.37 -6.08 0.78
N ILE A 47 3.22 -4.84 0.30
CA ILE A 47 3.96 -4.37 -0.87
C ILE A 47 5.48 -4.34 -0.60
N ALA A 48 5.91 -3.95 0.60
CA ALA A 48 7.31 -4.00 0.99
C ALA A 48 7.86 -5.44 1.05
N ASN A 49 7.05 -6.41 1.50
CA ASN A 49 7.42 -7.83 1.48
C ASN A 49 7.63 -8.33 0.05
N LEU A 50 6.73 -7.97 -0.87
CA LEU A 50 6.87 -8.32 -2.29
C LEU A 50 8.13 -7.70 -2.91
N ALA A 51 8.46 -6.45 -2.53
CA ALA A 51 9.67 -5.78 -3.01
C ALA A 51 10.94 -6.49 -2.50
N ALA A 52 10.98 -6.86 -1.21
CA ALA A 52 12.08 -7.61 -0.63
C ALA A 52 12.24 -8.99 -1.30
N ASP A 53 11.14 -9.70 -1.53
CA ASP A 53 11.17 -11.00 -2.22
C ASP A 53 11.70 -10.87 -3.66
N ALA A 54 11.27 -9.85 -4.40
CA ALA A 54 11.75 -9.59 -5.76
C ALA A 54 13.24 -9.23 -5.80
N ALA A 55 13.72 -8.49 -4.79
CA ALA A 55 15.13 -8.12 -4.65
C ALA A 55 16.01 -9.24 -4.08
N GLY A 56 15.42 -10.35 -3.59
CA GLY A 56 16.16 -11.39 -2.86
C GLY A 56 16.69 -10.93 -1.49
N GLU A 57 16.05 -9.92 -0.90
CA GLU A 57 16.39 -9.36 0.41
C GLU A 57 15.53 -9.96 1.53
N PRO A 58 16.01 -9.95 2.80
CA PRO A 58 15.17 -10.27 3.94
C PRO A 58 14.00 -9.30 4.07
N ARG A 59 12.80 -9.83 4.32
CA ARG A 59 11.63 -9.02 4.69
C ARG A 59 11.91 -8.28 6.00
N ARG A 60 11.51 -7.01 6.06
CA ARG A 60 11.67 -6.13 7.22
C ARG A 60 10.34 -5.46 7.55
N ASP A 61 10.11 -5.19 8.82
CA ASP A 61 8.94 -4.44 9.25
C ASP A 61 9.05 -2.98 8.78
N VAL A 62 8.00 -2.49 8.12
CA VAL A 62 7.86 -1.09 7.74
C VAL A 62 7.45 -0.31 8.99
N PRO A 63 8.26 0.67 9.43
CA PRO A 63 7.96 1.41 10.64
C PRO A 63 6.64 2.17 10.51
N ARG A 64 5.81 2.09 11.56
CA ARG A 64 4.66 2.99 11.71
C ARG A 64 5.17 4.34 12.20
N LEU A 65 5.13 5.33 11.32
CA LEU A 65 5.55 6.70 11.64
C LEU A 65 4.53 7.37 12.57
N GLY A 66 4.94 8.45 13.25
CA GLY A 66 4.13 9.10 14.30
C GLY A 66 2.82 9.76 13.84
N SER A 67 2.49 9.72 12.55
CA SER A 67 1.24 10.24 12.00
C SER A 67 0.77 9.38 10.83
N ASP A 68 -0.51 9.04 10.81
CA ASP A 68 -1.12 8.22 9.74
C ASP A 68 -1.27 8.97 8.42
N LEU A 69 -1.08 10.29 8.44
CA LEU A 69 -1.15 11.14 7.26
C LEU A 69 -0.04 10.82 6.23
N VAL A 70 1.02 10.13 6.66
CA VAL A 70 2.16 9.76 5.80
C VAL A 70 1.98 8.39 5.12
N LEU A 71 0.94 7.62 5.49
CA LEU A 71 0.67 6.30 4.91
C LEU A 71 0.57 6.31 3.37
N PRO A 72 -0.05 7.33 2.72
CA PRO A 72 -0.09 7.39 1.27
C PRO A 72 1.30 7.56 0.64
N ASP A 73 2.20 8.28 1.30
CA ASP A 73 3.58 8.44 0.84
C ASP A 73 4.40 7.19 1.08
N GLN A 74 4.23 6.51 2.22
CA GLN A 74 4.84 5.20 2.46
C GLN A 74 4.42 4.19 1.37
N LEU A 75 3.14 4.18 0.98
CA LEU A 75 2.65 3.31 -0.10
C LEU A 75 3.33 3.61 -1.45
N ARG A 76 3.52 4.89 -1.79
CA ARG A 76 4.24 5.27 -3.02
C ARG A 76 5.68 4.79 -3.00
N VAL A 77 6.37 4.92 -1.88
CA VAL A 77 7.77 4.48 -1.73
C VAL A 77 7.87 2.97 -1.98
N VAL A 78 7.10 2.17 -1.25
CA VAL A 78 7.21 0.70 -1.36
C VAL A 78 6.73 0.18 -2.71
N ALA A 79 5.76 0.84 -3.37
CA ALA A 79 5.37 0.51 -4.73
C ALA A 79 6.48 0.85 -5.75
N GLY A 80 7.17 1.97 -5.56
CA GLY A 80 8.37 2.33 -6.32
C GLY A 80 9.49 1.31 -6.13
N ASP A 81 9.73 0.87 -4.90
CA ASP A 81 10.73 -0.15 -4.56
C ASP A 81 10.40 -1.50 -5.23
N LEU A 82 9.12 -1.90 -5.25
CA LEU A 82 8.69 -3.12 -5.94
C LEU A 82 8.97 -3.09 -7.44
N VAL A 83 8.72 -1.95 -8.08
CA VAL A 83 9.02 -1.75 -9.52
C VAL A 83 10.54 -1.72 -9.75
N ALA A 84 11.28 -1.02 -8.89
CA ALA A 84 12.74 -0.92 -8.97
C ALA A 84 13.43 -2.28 -8.76
N ALA A 85 12.86 -3.15 -7.93
CA ALA A 85 13.32 -4.52 -7.71
C ALA A 85 13.10 -5.44 -8.93
N GLY A 86 12.43 -4.96 -10.00
CA GLY A 86 12.21 -5.74 -11.21
C GLY A 86 11.21 -6.89 -11.01
N ALA A 87 10.21 -6.69 -10.14
CA ALA A 87 9.23 -7.72 -9.83
C ALA A 87 8.52 -8.25 -11.10
N PRO A 88 8.26 -9.58 -11.19
CA PRO A 88 7.53 -10.15 -12.31
C PRO A 88 6.14 -9.54 -12.50
N GLU A 89 5.63 -9.52 -13.73
CA GLU A 89 4.31 -8.95 -14.04
C GLU A 89 3.14 -9.60 -13.27
N THR A 90 3.30 -10.86 -12.84
CA THR A 90 2.32 -11.55 -12.00
C THR A 90 2.30 -10.99 -10.58
N VAL A 91 3.47 -10.64 -10.03
CA VAL A 91 3.60 -10.01 -8.70
C VAL A 91 3.08 -8.58 -8.75
N LEU A 92 3.40 -7.83 -9.81
CA LEU A 92 2.84 -6.48 -10.03
C LEU A 92 1.31 -6.53 -10.17
N ALA A 93 0.78 -7.60 -10.79
CA ALA A 93 -0.66 -7.81 -10.89
C ALA A 93 -1.32 -8.02 -9.52
N GLU A 94 -0.72 -8.87 -8.71
CA GLU A 94 -1.19 -9.15 -7.35
C GLU A 94 -1.16 -7.89 -6.48
N ALA A 95 -0.05 -7.14 -6.51
CA ALA A 95 0.10 -5.89 -5.79
C ALA A 95 -1.00 -4.87 -6.16
N ALA A 96 -1.26 -4.67 -7.45
CA ALA A 96 -2.30 -3.74 -7.90
C ALA A 96 -3.71 -4.21 -7.49
N ALA A 97 -3.97 -5.52 -7.52
CA ALA A 97 -5.24 -6.08 -7.05
C ALA A 97 -5.42 -5.88 -5.53
N GLN A 98 -4.36 -6.05 -4.73
CA GLN A 98 -4.38 -5.78 -3.29
C GLN A 98 -4.66 -4.29 -3.01
N VAL A 99 -3.99 -3.37 -3.72
CA VAL A 99 -4.25 -1.92 -3.61
C VAL A 99 -5.72 -1.60 -3.95
N ALA A 100 -6.25 -2.15 -5.03
CA ALA A 100 -7.63 -1.95 -5.44
C ALA A 100 -8.64 -2.51 -4.42
N ALA A 101 -8.36 -3.69 -3.86
CA ALA A 101 -9.19 -4.31 -2.83
C ALA A 101 -9.19 -3.49 -1.54
N THR A 102 -8.01 -3.07 -1.06
CA THR A 102 -7.91 -2.16 0.10
C THR A 102 -8.70 -0.89 -0.16
N ARG A 103 -8.51 -0.24 -1.31
CA ARG A 103 -9.24 0.99 -1.68
C ARG A 103 -10.76 0.84 -1.59
N ALA A 104 -11.30 -0.31 -1.99
CA ALA A 104 -12.74 -0.57 -1.97
C ALA A 104 -13.34 -0.71 -0.55
N THR A 105 -12.49 -0.86 0.47
CA THR A 105 -12.90 -1.02 1.88
C THR A 105 -12.69 0.25 2.74
N LEU A 106 -12.15 1.32 2.15
CA LEU A 106 -11.79 2.58 2.83
C LEU A 106 -12.91 3.61 2.81
#